data_AF-A0A3N5V2Q9-F1
#
_entry.id   AF-A0A3N5V2Q9-F1
#
_cell.length_a   1.000
_cell.length_b   1.000
_cell.length_c   1.000
_cell.angle_alpha   90.00
_cell.angle_beta   90.00
_cell.angle_gamma   90.00
#
_symmetry.space_group_name_H-M   'P 1'
#
loop_
_entity.id
_entity.type
_entity.pdbx_description
1 polymer ?
#
loop_
_entity_poly.entity_id
_entity_poly.type
_entity_poly.pdbx_seq_one_letter_code
_entity_poly.pdbx_strand_id
1 'polypeptide(L)' 'MARVEIKCNENGPELVVVDGKVFAAMCRCGASNSKPYCDGSHAKIGFKAEAKDIVVVEQ' A
#
# COMPACT_ATOMS: atom_id res chain seq x y z
N MET A 1 -9.59 16.12 13.04
CA MET A 1 -8.40 15.72 12.26
C MET A 1 -8.41 14.21 12.16
N ALA A 2 -8.19 13.67 10.96
CA ALA A 2 -8.03 12.22 10.77
C ALA A 2 -6.54 11.90 10.72
N ARG A 3 -6.12 10.80 11.33
CA ARG A 3 -4.72 10.35 11.27
C ARG A 3 -4.55 9.46 10.05
N VAL A 4 -3.84 9.98 9.04
CA VAL A 4 -3.58 9.24 7.79
C VAL A 4 -2.15 8.72 7.79
N GLU A 5 -1.98 7.39 7.74
CA GLU A 5 -0.67 6.73 7.63
C GLU A 5 -0.54 6.02 6.27
N ILE A 6 0.64 6.10 5.66
CA ILE A 6 0.95 5.37 4.43
C ILE A 6 2.04 4.34 4.75
N LYS A 7 1.70 3.05 4.60
CA LYS A 7 2.60 1.93 4.90
C LYS A 7 2.94 1.17 3.64
N CYS A 8 4.21 1.09 3.28
CA CYS A 8 4.66 0.20 2.20
C CYS A 8 4.96 -1.18 2.79
N ASN A 9 4.16 -2.19 2.43
CA ASN A 9 4.44 -3.57 2.85
C ASN A 9 5.59 -4.18 2.04
N GLU A 10 6.43 -4.98 2.70
CA GLU A 10 7.50 -5.74 2.04
C GLU A 10 6.91 -6.60 0.92
N ASN A 11 7.48 -6.49 -0.29
CA ASN A 11 7.06 -7.21 -1.50
C ASN A 11 5.56 -7.05 -1.87
N GLY A 12 4.87 -6.11 -1.22
CA GLY A 12 3.42 -5.99 -1.26
C GLY A 12 2.94 -4.61 -1.69
N PRO A 13 1.64 -4.34 -1.49
CA PRO A 13 1.06 -3.05 -1.81
C PRO A 13 1.43 -1.96 -0.81
N GLU A 14 1.08 -0.74 -1.17
CA GLU A 14 1.08 0.41 -0.27
C GLU A 14 -0.30 0.52 0.37
N LEU A 15 -0.36 0.55 1.70
CA LEU A 15 -1.58 0.60 2.49
C LEU A 15 -1.84 2.03 2.93
N VAL A 16 -3.01 2.54 2.58
CA VAL A 16 -3.56 3.78 3.12
C VAL A 16 -4.34 3.42 4.39
N VAL A 17 -3.86 3.88 5.53
CA VAL A 17 -4.47 3.64 6.84
C VAL A 17 -5.07 4.94 7.34
N VAL A 18 -6.36 4.94 7.65
CA VAL A 18 -7.06 6.09 8.24
C VAL A 18 -7.56 5.67 9.61
N ASP A 19 -7.13 6.39 10.64
CA ASP A 19 -7.49 6.13 12.05
C ASP A 19 -7.26 4.66 12.46
N GLY A 20 -6.13 4.10 12.03
CA GLY A 20 -5.72 2.73 12.33
C GLY A 20 -6.40 1.62 11.49
N LYS A 21 -7.31 1.98 10.57
CA LYS A 21 -7.98 1.02 9.68
C LYS A 21 -7.43 1.11 8.26
N VAL A 22 -7.21 -0.04 7.63
CA VAL A 22 -6.83 -0.09 6.21
C VAL A 22 -8.01 0.40 5.39
N PHE A 23 -7.84 1.54 4.74
CA PHE A 23 -8.82 2.16 3.86
C PHE A 23 -8.66 1.65 2.43
N ALA A 24 -7.42 1.55 1.95
CA ALA A 24 -7.12 1.08 0.60
C ALA A 24 -5.75 0.38 0.52
N ALA A 25 -5.64 -0.55 -0.43
CA ALA A 25 -4.38 -1.17 -0.83
C ALA A 25 -4.05 -0.74 -2.26
N MET A 26 -3.00 0.04 -2.41
CA MET A 26 -2.55 0.63 -3.68
C MET A 26 -1.48 -0.25 -4.32
N CYS A 27 -1.60 -0.44 -5.63
CA CYS A 27 -0.64 -1.21 -6.41
C CYS A 27 0.63 -0.38 -6.66
N ARG A 28 1.76 -0.88 -6.16
CA ARG A 28 3.11 -0.37 -6.52
C ARG A 28 3.93 -1.28 -7.43
N CYS A 29 3.44 -2.50 -7.71
CA CYS A 29 4.16 -3.50 -8.51
C CYS A 29 3.94 -3.40 -10.04
N GLY A 30 3.01 -2.55 -10.50
CA GLY A 30 2.66 -2.38 -11.92
C GLY A 30 1.78 -3.48 -12.54
N ALA A 31 1.79 -4.69 -12.00
CA ALA A 31 1.12 -5.87 -12.57
C ALA A 31 -0.38 -6.01 -12.24
N SER A 32 -0.96 -5.16 -11.41
CA SER A 32 -2.38 -5.26 -11.04
C SER A 32 -3.31 -5.06 -12.25
N ASN A 33 -4.40 -5.82 -12.33
CA ASN A 33 -5.46 -5.64 -13.32
C ASN A 33 -6.54 -4.64 -12.85
N SER A 34 -6.57 -4.30 -11.56
CA SER A 34 -7.51 -3.36 -10.95
C SER A 34 -6.86 -2.04 -10.56
N LYS A 35 -5.85 -1.59 -11.33
CA LYS A 35 -5.14 -0.33 -11.07
C LYS A 35 -6.13 0.83 -10.85
N PRO A 36 -5.90 1.68 -9.83
CA PRO A 36 -4.69 1.79 -9.01
C PRO A 36 -4.61 0.82 -7.81
N TYR A 37 -5.61 -0.02 -7.60
CA TYR A 37 -5.67 -0.93 -6.46
C TYR A 37 -4.80 -2.18 -6.64
N CYS A 38 -4.39 -2.78 -5.54
CA CYS A 38 -3.70 -4.07 -5.53
C CYS A 38 -4.69 -5.23 -5.61
N ASP A 39 -4.49 -6.13 -6.59
CA ASP A 39 -5.25 -7.38 -6.77
C ASP A 39 -4.46 -8.65 -6.36
N GLY A 40 -3.27 -8.48 -5.78
CA GLY A 40 -2.38 -9.58 -5.40
C GLY A 40 -1.42 -10.06 -6.50
N SER A 41 -1.44 -9.46 -7.69
CA SER A 41 -0.54 -9.85 -8.80
C SER A 41 0.94 -9.70 -8.46
N HIS A 42 1.31 -8.86 -7.49
CA HIS A 42 2.69 -8.71 -7.00
C HIS A 42 3.32 -10.04 -6.56
N ALA A 43 2.53 -10.92 -5.94
CA ALA A 43 3.01 -12.23 -5.50
C ALA A 43 3.31 -13.16 -6.69
N LYS A 44 2.49 -13.09 -7.75
CA LYS A 44 2.63 -13.93 -8.95
C LYS A 44 3.86 -13.56 -9.77
N ILE A 45 4.19 -12.27 -9.83
CA ILE A 45 5.36 -11.76 -10.57
C ILE A 45 6.65 -11.75 -9.74
N GLY A 46 6.59 -12.17 -8.47
CA GLY A 46 7.74 -12.16 -7.58
C GLY A 46 8.29 -10.76 -7.30
N PHE A 47 7.41 -9.76 -7.19
CA PHE A 47 7.80 -8.38 -6.92
C PHE A 47 8.63 -8.30 -5.64
N LYS A 48 9.78 -7.61 -5.70
CA LYS A 48 10.68 -7.40 -4.57
C LYS A 48 10.81 -5.92 -4.26
N ALA A 49 10.45 -5.54 -3.05
CA ALA A 49 10.60 -4.18 -2.56
C ALA A 49 10.60 -4.17 -1.04
N GLU A 50 11.45 -3.33 -0.45
CA GLU A 50 11.54 -3.17 0.99
C GLU A 50 10.26 -2.58 1.57
N ALA A 51 10.01 -2.88 2.84
CA ALA A 51 8.99 -2.20 3.63
C ALA A 51 9.49 -0.80 4.00
N LYS A 52 8.60 0.19 3.91
CA LYS A 52 8.90 1.55 4.35
C LYS A 52 7.62 2.24 4.81
N ASP A 53 7.62 2.63 6.07
CA ASP A 53 6.55 3.47 6.61
C ASP A 53 6.90 4.93 6.32
N ILE A 54 5.99 5.65 5.67
CA ILE A 54 6.14 7.09 5.43
C ILE A 54 5.22 7.82 6.41
N VAL A 55 5.82 8.76 7.15
CA VAL A 55 5.18 9.41 8.29
C VAL A 55 4.04 10.33 7.87
N VAL A 56 2.90 9.99 8.46
CA VAL A 56 1.69 10.71 8.86
C VAL A 56 1.64 12.23 8.65
N VAL A 57 0.58 12.68 7.97
CA VAL A 57 0.10 14.06 8.01
C VAL A 57 -1.09 14.09 8.98
N GLU A 58 -1.02 14.93 10.02
CA GLU A 58 -2.21 15.32 10.78
C GLU A 58 -2.87 16.49 10.04
N GLN A 59 -4.05 16.25 9.45
CA GLN A 59 -4.85 17.28 8.77
C GLN A 59 -6.13 17.60 9.55
#